data_AF-V4SWX8-F1
#
_entry.id   AF-V4SWX8-F1
#
_cell.length_a   1.000
_cell.length_b   1.000
_cell.length_c   1.000
_cell.angle_alpha   90.00
_cell.angle_beta   90.00
_cell.angle_gamma   90.00
#
_symmetry.space_group_name_H-M   'P 1'
#
loop_
_entity.id
_entity.type
_entity.pdbx_description
1 polymer ?
#
loop_
_entity_poly.entity_id
_entity_poly.type
_entity_poly.pdbx_seq_one_letter_code
_entity_poly.pdbx_strand_id
1 'polypeptide(L)'
;MTKMLNRKLTKRFLSSEMDQSVKRMLKLIEEDGDSFAKKAEMYYQKRPELISHVEEFYRMYRSLAERYDHVTGELRKNIPSDLQSQGSGISDISSELPSMCPSPDQRPSRRKSGPRAAGFDFFLGSAGSSAEFYPKEGDESSSISDSESESDSSSVNNYSAFAGNGGDQGLQRKVNELETELREAKEKLHSQEERIADESMKGAKNENPEALFARIVGYEKKLRLANEKIHISNEEILRLKIELQKYNSSETNNYLQADFGSPAEINVNMWDAELQEGINGLETPSLDLDNKVKALMEELRITKEKLMLSEAEIASLKQEVESNRSEKIQTLQNQLQLAQKDITTWKSKLNSERKEVSKLQERIKSLKTSLSDRDHEVRDLKMAVSDAEQKIFPEKAQIKAEISGLYEEKACLVEQLREWESCGRSLEDELRIIKTQKTELEERIVGEIEQLKASIAERDKHIENLNRSLDSLKAERDRLESDVISRDDRMDQMEKHLQQLHMEHTELIKGAEDAHRMVGELRLKAKELEEEIEKQRVVILEGAEEKREAIRQLCFSLEHYRSGYISLRKAVIGHKGVAVLTSC
;
A
#
# COMPACT_ATOMS: atom_id res chain seq x y z
N MET A 1 -38.93 -10.03 -18.54
CA MET A 1 -37.97 -8.92 -18.75
C MET A 1 -37.96 -7.91 -17.57
N THR A 2 -39.13 -7.40 -17.15
CA THR A 2 -39.30 -6.30 -16.16
C THR A 2 -38.48 -6.39 -14.86
N LYS A 3 -38.39 -7.57 -14.21
CA LYS A 3 -37.61 -7.76 -12.98
C LYS A 3 -36.11 -7.44 -13.13
N MET A 4 -35.53 -7.66 -14.33
CA MET A 4 -34.13 -7.27 -14.60
C MET A 4 -33.98 -5.76 -14.84
N LEU A 5 -34.98 -5.11 -15.43
CA LEU A 5 -34.96 -3.66 -15.63
C LEU A 5 -34.95 -2.94 -14.28
N ASN A 6 -35.85 -3.31 -13.36
CA ASN A 6 -35.90 -2.71 -12.02
C ASN A 6 -34.60 -2.96 -11.24
N ARG A 7 -34.04 -4.19 -11.26
CA ARG A 7 -32.73 -4.46 -10.61
C ARG A 7 -31.57 -3.65 -11.20
N LYS A 8 -31.56 -3.40 -12.52
CA LYS A 8 -30.56 -2.51 -13.17
C LYS A 8 -30.78 -1.03 -12.79
N LEU A 9 -32.02 -0.59 -12.65
CA LEU A 9 -32.37 0.76 -12.20
C LEU A 9 -31.88 1.00 -10.76
N THR A 10 -32.21 0.09 -9.83
CA THR A 10 -31.80 0.21 -8.42
C THR A 10 -30.29 0.15 -8.22
N LYS A 11 -29.54 -0.68 -8.99
CA LYS A 11 -28.07 -0.68 -8.89
C LYS A 11 -27.45 0.65 -9.34
N ARG A 12 -27.95 1.26 -10.42
CA ARG A 12 -27.48 2.57 -10.89
C ARG A 12 -27.80 3.69 -9.89
N PHE A 13 -29.00 3.66 -9.31
CA PHE A 13 -29.42 4.63 -8.29
C PHE A 13 -28.51 4.58 -7.05
N LEU A 14 -28.36 3.40 -6.43
CA LEU A 14 -27.52 3.21 -5.24
C LEU A 14 -26.05 3.58 -5.48
N SER A 15 -25.50 3.29 -6.66
CA SER A 15 -24.14 3.71 -7.01
C SER A 15 -24.02 5.24 -7.04
N SER A 16 -24.97 5.91 -7.71
CA SER A 16 -24.98 7.38 -7.81
C SER A 16 -25.18 8.05 -6.43
N GLU A 17 -25.97 7.45 -5.55
CA GLU A 17 -26.24 7.90 -4.19
C GLU A 17 -24.98 7.81 -3.30
N MET A 18 -24.24 6.71 -3.40
CA MET A 18 -22.93 6.55 -2.76
C MET A 18 -21.89 7.52 -3.31
N ASP A 19 -21.79 7.68 -4.65
CA ASP A 19 -20.88 8.63 -5.30
C ASP A 19 -21.18 10.08 -4.90
N GLN A 20 -22.45 10.43 -4.72
CA GLN A 20 -22.88 11.75 -4.23
C GLN A 20 -22.55 11.94 -2.75
N SER A 21 -22.66 10.90 -1.92
CA SER A 21 -22.24 10.95 -0.51
C SER A 21 -20.73 11.17 -0.37
N VAL A 22 -19.90 10.47 -1.15
CA VAL A 22 -18.43 10.70 -1.19
C VAL A 22 -18.10 12.12 -1.64
N LYS A 23 -18.78 12.64 -2.67
CA LYS A 23 -18.61 14.03 -3.13
C LYS A 23 -19.08 15.09 -2.13
N ARG A 24 -20.05 14.77 -1.25
CA ARG A 24 -20.40 15.63 -0.10
C ARG A 24 -19.28 15.62 0.95
N MET A 25 -18.73 14.45 1.30
CA MET A 25 -17.64 14.33 2.27
C MET A 25 -16.35 15.04 1.85
N LEU A 26 -15.94 14.92 0.58
CA LEU A 26 -14.73 15.59 0.07
C LEU A 26 -14.85 17.13 0.16
N LYS A 27 -16.02 17.70 -0.18
CA LYS A 27 -16.28 19.15 -0.06
C LYS A 27 -16.25 19.69 1.38
N LEU A 28 -16.40 18.83 2.40
CA LEU A 28 -16.23 19.23 3.79
C LEU A 28 -14.75 19.29 4.21
N ILE A 29 -13.82 18.80 3.36
CA ILE A 29 -12.38 18.69 3.62
C ILE A 29 -11.56 19.62 2.71
N GLU A 30 -11.97 19.81 1.45
CA GLU A 30 -11.25 20.56 0.41
C GLU A 30 -11.25 22.10 0.55
N GLU A 31 -11.78 22.67 1.63
CA GLU A 31 -12.00 24.12 1.73
C GLU A 31 -10.79 24.84 2.38
N ASP A 32 -10.13 25.72 1.61
CA ASP A 32 -8.93 26.43 2.07
C ASP A 32 -9.26 27.65 2.94
N GLY A 33 -8.81 27.59 4.19
CA GLY A 33 -8.68 28.76 5.05
C GLY A 33 -7.33 29.44 4.83
N ASP A 34 -7.35 30.74 4.51
CA ASP A 34 -6.17 31.58 4.20
C ASP A 34 -5.14 31.71 5.34
N SER A 35 -5.43 31.13 6.52
CA SER A 35 -4.60 31.11 7.70
C SER A 35 -4.86 29.83 8.50
N PHE A 36 -3.82 29.30 9.16
CA PHE A 36 -3.89 28.05 9.93
C PHE A 36 -5.00 28.06 11.00
N ALA A 37 -5.17 29.17 11.71
CA ALA A 37 -6.22 29.31 12.73
C ALA A 37 -7.63 29.18 12.12
N LYS A 38 -7.87 29.84 10.97
CA LYS A 38 -9.12 29.77 10.21
C LYS A 38 -9.37 28.35 9.68
N LYS A 39 -8.32 27.64 9.23
CA LYS A 39 -8.41 26.24 8.78
C LYS A 39 -8.75 25.28 9.94
N ALA A 40 -8.19 25.50 11.12
CA ALA A 40 -8.52 24.73 12.33
C ALA A 40 -9.95 24.99 12.82
N GLU A 41 -10.39 26.26 12.84
CA GLU A 41 -11.77 26.64 13.20
C GLU A 41 -12.79 25.99 12.24
N MET A 42 -12.61 26.13 10.93
CA MET A 42 -13.46 25.53 9.91
C MET A 42 -13.50 24.01 10.01
N TYR A 43 -12.37 23.36 10.33
CA TYR A 43 -12.33 21.92 10.60
C TYR A 43 -13.23 21.53 11.77
N TYR A 44 -13.14 22.22 12.91
CA TYR A 44 -13.98 21.91 14.07
C TYR A 44 -15.46 22.21 13.83
N GLN A 45 -15.80 23.23 13.04
CA GLN A 45 -17.18 23.52 12.65
C GLN A 45 -17.76 22.45 11.70
N LYS A 46 -16.99 21.96 10.72
CA LYS A 46 -17.45 20.94 9.74
C LYS A 46 -17.36 19.49 10.24
N ARG A 47 -16.58 19.22 11.30
CA ARG A 47 -16.37 17.87 11.85
C ARG A 47 -17.67 17.11 12.19
N PRO A 48 -18.73 17.73 12.79
CA PRO A 48 -19.99 17.04 13.04
C PRO A 48 -20.74 16.65 11.76
N GLU A 49 -20.76 17.54 10.76
CA GLU A 49 -21.39 17.26 9.46
C GLU A 49 -20.68 16.14 8.72
N LEU A 50 -19.35 16.12 8.75
CA LEU A 50 -18.53 15.07 8.14
C LEU A 50 -18.78 13.71 8.81
N ILE A 51 -18.85 13.67 10.15
CA ILE A 51 -19.21 12.46 10.91
C ILE A 51 -20.60 11.95 10.50
N SER A 52 -21.59 12.84 10.40
CA SER A 52 -22.95 12.48 9.97
C SER A 52 -22.99 11.87 8.55
N HIS A 53 -22.19 12.41 7.61
CA HIS A 53 -22.07 11.86 6.26
C HIS A 53 -21.36 10.49 6.25
N VAL A 54 -20.33 10.30 7.08
CA VAL A 54 -19.64 9.00 7.23
C VAL A 54 -20.58 7.94 7.82
N GLU A 55 -21.41 8.31 8.80
CA GLU A 55 -22.44 7.42 9.34
C GLU A 55 -23.51 7.04 8.30
N GLU A 56 -24.02 8.02 7.53
CA GLU A 56 -24.96 7.78 6.44
C GLU A 56 -24.36 6.82 5.40
N PHE A 57 -23.11 7.08 4.98
CA PHE A 57 -22.37 6.23 4.03
C PHE A 57 -22.18 4.81 4.56
N TYR A 58 -21.80 4.64 5.84
CA TYR A 58 -21.63 3.32 6.46
C TYR A 58 -22.96 2.56 6.55
N ARG A 59 -24.08 3.22 6.86
CA ARG A 59 -25.42 2.63 6.87
C ARG A 59 -25.83 2.16 5.47
N MET A 60 -25.59 2.96 4.43
CA MET A 60 -25.84 2.58 3.03
C MET A 60 -24.99 1.38 2.58
N TYR A 61 -23.68 1.41 2.87
CA TYR A 61 -22.76 0.31 2.58
C TYR A 61 -23.19 -0.98 3.27
N ARG A 62 -23.52 -0.92 4.56
CA ARG A 62 -23.98 -2.08 5.34
C ARG A 62 -25.27 -2.68 4.79
N SER A 63 -26.25 -1.85 4.43
CA SER A 63 -27.48 -2.29 3.75
C SER A 63 -27.20 -2.92 2.39
N LEU A 64 -26.17 -2.46 1.65
CA LEU A 64 -25.76 -3.08 0.38
C LEU A 64 -25.10 -4.45 0.60
N ALA A 65 -24.20 -4.57 1.59
CA ALA A 65 -23.57 -5.83 1.97
C ALA A 65 -24.61 -6.87 2.44
N GLU A 66 -25.53 -6.48 3.33
CA GLU A 66 -26.61 -7.35 3.79
C GLU A 66 -27.47 -7.84 2.60
N ARG A 67 -27.79 -6.98 1.63
CA ARG A 67 -28.52 -7.39 0.40
C ARG A 67 -27.69 -8.32 -0.50
N TYR A 68 -26.37 -8.18 -0.54
CA TYR A 68 -25.49 -9.10 -1.26
C TYR A 68 -25.44 -10.48 -0.60
N ASP A 69 -25.37 -10.53 0.74
CA ASP A 69 -25.40 -11.78 1.51
C ASP A 69 -26.75 -12.50 1.38
N HIS A 70 -27.86 -11.76 1.37
CA HIS A 70 -29.19 -12.34 1.10
C HIS A 70 -29.24 -12.96 -0.30
N VAL A 71 -28.81 -12.25 -1.35
CA VAL A 71 -28.81 -12.78 -2.73
C VAL A 71 -27.85 -13.96 -2.89
N THR A 72 -26.68 -13.92 -2.26
CA THR A 72 -25.67 -14.98 -2.34
C THR A 72 -26.05 -16.20 -1.51
N GLY A 73 -26.71 -15.99 -0.38
CA GLY A 73 -27.28 -17.03 0.48
C GLY A 73 -28.54 -17.67 -0.12
N GLU A 74 -29.39 -16.90 -0.82
CA GLU A 74 -30.47 -17.44 -1.65
C GLU A 74 -29.90 -18.26 -2.82
N LEU A 75 -28.87 -17.75 -3.52
CA LEU A 75 -28.26 -18.47 -4.64
C LEU A 75 -27.72 -19.83 -4.21
N ARG A 76 -26.95 -19.92 -3.11
CA ARG A 76 -26.46 -21.19 -2.57
C ARG A 76 -27.57 -22.15 -2.13
N LYS A 77 -28.74 -21.65 -1.72
CA LYS A 77 -29.92 -22.48 -1.37
C LYS A 77 -30.75 -22.94 -2.57
N ASN A 78 -30.52 -22.36 -3.75
CA ASN A 78 -31.24 -22.69 -5.00
C ASN A 78 -30.37 -23.47 -6.01
N ILE A 79 -29.16 -23.89 -5.62
CA ILE A 79 -28.38 -24.89 -6.38
C ILE A 79 -28.97 -26.28 -6.06
N PRO A 80 -29.48 -27.05 -7.03
CA PRO A 80 -29.92 -28.42 -6.80
C PRO A 80 -28.75 -29.31 -6.37
N SER A 81 -28.95 -30.14 -5.35
CA SER A 81 -27.88 -30.97 -4.75
C SER A 81 -27.29 -32.02 -5.70
N ASP A 82 -27.98 -32.33 -6.80
CA ASP A 82 -27.65 -33.43 -7.72
C ASP A 82 -26.41 -33.18 -8.60
N LEU A 83 -25.95 -31.92 -8.72
CA LEU A 83 -24.78 -31.57 -9.54
C LEU A 83 -23.45 -31.50 -8.75
N GLN A 84 -23.47 -31.68 -7.43
CA GLN A 84 -22.25 -31.64 -6.60
C GLN A 84 -21.56 -33.02 -6.48
N SER A 85 -22.03 -34.04 -7.22
CA SER A 85 -21.56 -35.43 -7.14
C SER A 85 -20.66 -35.90 -8.31
N GLN A 86 -20.28 -35.01 -9.23
CA GLN A 86 -19.51 -35.33 -10.44
C GLN A 86 -18.29 -34.41 -10.57
N GLY A 87 -17.23 -34.70 -9.81
CA GLY A 87 -16.03 -33.87 -9.76
C GLY A 87 -14.98 -34.39 -8.77
N SER A 88 -14.63 -35.68 -8.86
CA SER A 88 -13.62 -36.33 -8.01
C SER A 88 -12.40 -36.74 -8.85
N GLY A 89 -11.23 -36.76 -8.21
CA GLY A 89 -9.92 -36.65 -8.86
C GLY A 89 -9.47 -35.18 -8.83
N ILE A 90 -8.43 -34.79 -8.11
CA ILE A 90 -7.24 -35.54 -7.63
C ILE A 90 -7.04 -35.41 -6.12
N SER A 91 -6.36 -36.41 -5.52
CA SER A 91 -6.06 -36.50 -4.09
C SER A 91 -4.57 -36.76 -3.85
N ASP A 92 -3.96 -36.02 -2.93
CA ASP A 92 -2.77 -36.32 -2.13
C ASP A 92 -2.38 -35.05 -1.34
N ILE A 93 -1.86 -35.05 -0.10
CA ILE A 93 -1.78 -36.10 0.95
C ILE A 93 -1.61 -35.39 2.32
N SER A 94 -2.09 -35.99 3.43
CA SER A 94 -1.81 -35.60 4.84
C SER A 94 -2.31 -34.22 5.35
N SER A 95 -2.64 -34.04 6.64
CA SER A 95 -2.68 -34.98 7.78
C SER A 95 -3.57 -34.48 8.93
N GLU A 96 -4.34 -35.41 9.53
CA GLU A 96 -4.74 -35.48 10.96
C GLU A 96 -5.67 -34.39 11.56
N LEU A 97 -6.59 -34.65 12.52
CA LEU A 97 -7.09 -35.87 13.21
C LEU A 97 -8.60 -35.62 13.60
N PRO A 98 -9.37 -36.49 14.32
CA PRO A 98 -10.74 -36.81 13.91
C PRO A 98 -11.85 -36.40 14.90
N SER A 99 -13.11 -36.55 14.44
CA SER A 99 -14.31 -36.51 15.27
C SER A 99 -14.66 -37.88 15.87
N MET A 100 -15.27 -37.88 17.06
CA MET A 100 -16.01 -39.02 17.60
C MET A 100 -17.42 -38.58 18.04
N CYS A 101 -18.40 -39.43 17.75
CA CYS A 101 -19.85 -39.28 17.97
C CYS A 101 -20.27 -39.90 19.34
N PRO A 102 -21.55 -39.90 19.81
CA PRO A 102 -22.80 -39.70 19.04
C PRO A 102 -23.95 -38.89 19.71
N SER A 103 -25.08 -38.84 18.99
CA SER A 103 -26.37 -38.21 19.32
C SER A 103 -27.33 -39.17 20.07
N PRO A 104 -28.64 -38.86 20.27
CA PRO A 104 -29.36 -37.58 20.47
C PRO A 104 -30.33 -37.61 21.70
N ASP A 105 -31.05 -36.51 22.02
CA ASP A 105 -32.50 -36.34 21.74
C ASP A 105 -33.17 -35.09 22.41
N GLN A 106 -34.38 -34.74 21.96
CA GLN A 106 -35.44 -33.93 22.61
C GLN A 106 -35.22 -32.43 22.96
N ARG A 107 -35.41 -31.60 21.92
CA ARG A 107 -36.39 -30.46 21.79
C ARG A 107 -36.92 -29.71 23.05
N PRO A 108 -37.35 -28.42 22.93
CA PRO A 108 -36.93 -27.37 21.99
C PRO A 108 -36.81 -25.94 22.63
N SER A 109 -36.55 -24.94 21.78
CA SER A 109 -36.68 -23.49 22.03
C SER A 109 -35.63 -22.79 22.91
N ARG A 110 -34.89 -21.85 22.30
CA ARG A 110 -35.10 -20.39 22.40
C ARG A 110 -34.16 -19.70 21.41
N ARG A 111 -34.61 -18.67 20.68
CA ARG A 111 -33.67 -17.86 19.86
C ARG A 111 -32.74 -17.09 20.80
N LYS A 112 -31.42 -17.12 20.55
CA LYS A 112 -30.45 -16.18 21.12
C LYS A 112 -29.64 -15.54 19.99
N SER A 113 -29.41 -14.24 20.11
CA SER A 113 -28.49 -13.47 19.27
C SER A 113 -27.03 -13.84 19.59
N GLY A 114 -26.16 -13.74 18.58
CA GLY A 114 -24.71 -13.89 18.78
C GLY A 114 -24.07 -12.72 19.55
N PRO A 115 -22.80 -12.84 19.95
CA PRO A 115 -22.14 -11.86 20.82
C PRO A 115 -21.82 -10.54 20.10
N ARG A 116 -21.97 -9.41 20.82
CA ARG A 116 -21.39 -8.12 20.47
C ARG A 116 -19.95 -8.08 21.01
N ALA A 117 -18.97 -7.83 20.16
CA ALA A 117 -17.59 -7.63 20.59
C ALA A 117 -17.47 -6.32 21.41
N ALA A 118 -16.62 -6.35 22.45
CA ALA A 118 -16.29 -5.17 23.26
C ALA A 118 -15.18 -4.34 22.59
N GLY A 119 -15.12 -3.04 22.87
CA GLY A 119 -14.02 -2.17 22.43
C GLY A 119 -14.38 -0.78 21.89
N PHE A 120 -15.54 -0.20 22.22
CA PHE A 120 -15.89 1.15 21.75
C PHE A 120 -16.77 1.98 22.71
N ASP A 121 -16.46 1.93 24.00
CA ASP A 121 -17.17 2.66 25.07
C ASP A 121 -16.24 3.68 25.78
N PHE A 122 -15.74 4.68 25.05
CA PHE A 122 -14.99 5.83 25.63
C PHE A 122 -15.27 7.19 24.95
N PHE A 123 -16.34 7.32 24.17
CA PHE A 123 -16.80 8.62 23.67
C PHE A 123 -18.33 8.70 23.77
N LEU A 124 -18.84 9.92 23.99
CA LEU A 124 -20.23 10.24 24.33
C LEU A 124 -20.66 9.80 25.74
N GLY A 125 -20.43 10.68 26.72
CA GLY A 125 -21.12 10.61 28.01
C GLY A 125 -22.44 11.39 28.03
N SER A 126 -23.18 11.23 29.13
CA SER A 126 -24.34 12.00 29.60
C SER A 126 -25.76 11.70 29.08
N ALA A 127 -26.66 11.68 30.08
CA ALA A 127 -28.12 11.83 30.06
C ALA A 127 -28.99 10.71 29.43
N GLY A 128 -30.05 10.21 30.10
CA GLY A 128 -30.43 10.39 31.51
C GLY A 128 -31.93 10.30 31.78
N SER A 129 -32.37 9.26 32.50
CA SER A 129 -33.68 9.10 33.21
C SER A 129 -33.78 7.66 33.73
N SER A 130 -34.38 7.35 34.90
CA SER A 130 -34.81 8.18 36.03
C SER A 130 -35.07 7.27 37.25
N ALA A 131 -34.86 7.76 38.48
CA ALA A 131 -35.37 7.25 39.76
C ALA A 131 -35.03 5.79 40.19
N GLU A 132 -35.00 5.39 41.47
CA GLU A 132 -34.93 6.09 42.78
C GLU A 132 -34.54 5.05 43.85
N PHE A 133 -33.52 5.30 44.70
CA PHE A 133 -33.57 5.23 46.18
C PHE A 133 -32.18 5.41 46.83
N TYR A 134 -32.13 6.22 47.88
CA TYR A 134 -31.05 6.36 48.88
C TYR A 134 -31.33 5.39 50.08
N PRO A 135 -30.57 5.31 51.22
CA PRO A 135 -29.50 6.20 51.71
C PRO A 135 -28.26 5.54 52.40
N LYS A 136 -27.25 6.38 52.74
CA LYS A 136 -26.35 6.30 53.94
C LYS A 136 -25.34 5.10 54.02
N GLU A 137 -24.28 5.10 54.84
CA GLU A 137 -23.68 6.08 55.80
C GLU A 137 -22.15 5.87 55.96
N GLY A 138 -21.44 6.79 56.65
CA GLY A 138 -20.01 6.70 57.05
C GLY A 138 -19.03 7.17 55.97
N ASP A 139 -18.09 8.11 56.16
CA ASP A 139 -17.60 8.87 57.33
C ASP A 139 -16.88 8.09 58.45
N GLU A 140 -15.55 8.08 58.37
CA GLU A 140 -14.65 8.20 59.53
C GLU A 140 -13.59 9.29 59.27
N SER A 141 -14.01 10.54 59.43
CA SER A 141 -13.30 11.70 60.02
C SER A 141 -11.77 11.70 60.28
N SER A 142 -11.12 12.78 59.79
CA SER A 142 -10.08 13.62 60.47
C SER A 142 -8.65 13.06 60.72
N SER A 143 -7.58 13.86 60.88
CA SER A 143 -7.30 15.33 60.87
C SER A 143 -5.80 15.58 60.51
N ILE A 144 -5.34 16.68 59.88
CA ILE A 144 -5.01 18.03 60.45
C ILE A 144 -3.99 17.95 61.63
N SER A 145 -2.86 18.72 61.71
CA SER A 145 -2.21 19.70 60.81
C SER A 145 -0.74 20.01 61.26
N ASP A 146 -0.08 20.97 60.59
CA ASP A 146 0.95 21.93 61.08
C ASP A 146 2.47 21.56 61.24
N SER A 147 3.26 22.05 60.25
CA SER A 147 4.25 23.16 60.36
C SER A 147 5.66 23.03 61.01
N GLU A 148 6.45 24.11 60.81
CA GLU A 148 7.83 24.44 61.24
C GLU A 148 8.99 23.67 60.54
N SER A 149 9.88 24.25 59.71
CA SER A 149 10.89 25.34 59.89
C SER A 149 12.26 24.83 60.38
N GLU A 150 13.46 25.27 59.93
CA GLU A 150 13.92 26.24 58.89
C GLU A 150 14.90 25.50 57.90
N SER A 151 15.92 26.01 57.17
CA SER A 151 16.58 27.34 56.99
C SER A 151 17.46 27.39 55.72
N ASP A 152 17.54 28.57 55.06
CA ASP A 152 18.74 29.22 54.44
C ASP A 152 19.68 28.50 53.41
N SER A 153 20.35 29.19 52.46
CA SER A 153 20.45 30.64 52.17
C SER A 153 20.89 30.95 50.72
N SER A 154 20.51 32.16 50.22
CA SER A 154 21.23 32.99 49.22
C SER A 154 21.29 32.51 47.74
N SER A 155 21.34 33.38 46.71
CA SER A 155 21.11 34.84 46.59
C SER A 155 20.95 35.31 45.12
N VAL A 156 20.76 36.63 44.92
CA VAL A 156 20.89 37.42 43.66
C VAL A 156 19.64 37.56 42.77
N ASN A 157 18.87 38.63 43.02
CA ASN A 157 18.63 39.80 42.13
C ASN A 157 18.59 39.62 40.60
N ASN A 158 17.77 40.35 39.82
CA ASN A 158 17.12 41.65 40.09
C ASN A 158 15.88 41.87 39.18
N TYR A 159 14.90 42.64 39.67
CA TYR A 159 14.02 43.62 39.00
C TYR A 159 13.68 43.48 37.49
N SER A 160 12.44 43.73 37.04
CA SER A 160 11.36 44.52 37.64
C SER A 160 9.97 44.13 37.12
N ALA A 161 8.92 44.45 37.88
CA ALA A 161 7.55 44.47 37.38
C ALA A 161 7.18 45.88 36.93
N PHE A 162 6.70 46.02 35.69
CA PHE A 162 5.90 47.15 35.25
C PHE A 162 4.80 46.65 34.31
N ALA A 163 3.55 47.11 34.50
CA ALA A 163 2.40 46.63 33.75
C ALA A 163 2.33 47.27 32.35
N GLY A 164 2.05 46.47 31.31
CA GLY A 164 1.98 46.99 29.94
C GLY A 164 1.85 45.95 28.83
N ASN A 165 0.74 45.21 28.78
CA ASN A 165 0.15 44.63 27.56
C ASN A 165 1.12 44.13 26.45
N GLY A 166 1.88 43.05 26.69
CA GLY A 166 2.83 42.55 25.68
C GLY A 166 3.55 41.22 25.94
N GLY A 167 3.05 40.35 26.84
CA GLY A 167 3.80 39.17 27.31
C GLY A 167 4.22 38.16 26.24
N ASP A 168 3.40 37.99 25.20
CA ASP A 168 3.58 36.96 24.17
C ASP A 168 4.80 37.25 23.26
N GLN A 169 5.04 38.52 22.91
CA GLN A 169 6.19 38.90 22.07
C GLN A 169 7.54 38.72 22.78
N GLY A 170 7.57 38.81 24.11
CA GLY A 170 8.78 38.54 24.90
C GLY A 170 9.17 37.06 24.85
N LEU A 171 8.18 36.18 25.01
CA LEU A 171 8.37 34.73 24.88
C LEU A 171 8.71 34.34 23.44
N GLN A 172 7.98 34.84 22.44
CA GLN A 172 8.26 34.54 21.04
C GLN A 172 9.66 35.00 20.62
N ARG A 173 10.15 36.16 21.11
CA ARG A 173 11.53 36.60 20.85
C ARG A 173 12.55 35.65 21.49
N LYS A 174 12.31 35.21 22.72
CA LYS A 174 13.15 34.22 23.43
C LYS A 174 13.18 32.86 22.72
N VAL A 175 12.03 32.42 22.18
CA VAL A 175 11.91 31.22 21.35
C VAL A 175 12.71 31.39 20.05
N ASN A 176 12.56 32.51 19.35
CA ASN A 176 13.31 32.79 18.13
C ASN A 176 14.83 32.85 18.39
N GLU A 177 15.26 33.47 19.50
CA GLU A 177 16.66 33.50 19.94
C GLU A 177 17.19 32.06 20.17
N LEU A 178 16.47 31.24 20.94
CA LEU A 178 16.83 29.83 21.17
C LEU A 178 16.77 28.98 19.90
N GLU A 179 15.87 29.25 18.95
CA GLU A 179 15.85 28.61 17.64
C GLU A 179 17.05 29.00 16.77
N THR A 180 17.53 30.24 16.86
CA THR A 180 18.78 30.65 16.19
C THR A 180 20.01 30.05 16.85
N GLU A 181 20.08 30.00 18.19
CA GLU A 181 21.17 29.32 18.91
C GLU A 181 21.18 27.82 18.63
N LEU A 182 20.02 27.15 18.59
CA LEU A 182 19.89 25.74 18.23
C LEU A 182 20.33 25.47 16.78
N ARG A 183 20.04 26.40 15.86
CA ARG A 183 20.46 26.33 14.46
C ARG A 183 21.97 26.48 14.33
N GLU A 184 22.55 27.50 14.94
CA GLU A 184 24.00 27.68 14.99
C GLU A 184 24.71 26.51 15.68
N ALA A 185 24.15 25.97 16.77
CA ALA A 185 24.71 24.82 17.47
C ALA A 185 24.73 23.57 16.58
N LYS A 186 23.65 23.32 15.82
CA LYS A 186 23.59 22.23 14.82
C LYS A 186 24.57 22.45 13.66
N GLU A 187 24.67 23.67 13.15
CA GLU A 187 25.60 24.03 12.06
C GLU A 187 27.07 23.90 12.50
N LYS A 188 27.39 24.27 13.75
CA LYS A 188 28.70 24.05 14.37
C LYS A 188 28.99 22.56 14.60
N LEU A 189 28.00 21.77 15.02
CA LEU A 189 28.11 20.31 15.12
C LEU A 189 28.39 19.68 13.76
N HIS A 190 27.64 20.06 12.72
CA HIS A 190 27.81 19.50 11.38
C HIS A 190 29.16 19.92 10.76
N SER A 191 29.58 21.17 10.99
CA SER A 191 30.93 21.65 10.64
C SER A 191 32.05 20.91 11.38
N GLN A 192 31.78 20.36 12.57
CA GLN A 192 32.71 19.54 13.33
C GLN A 192 32.73 18.09 12.83
N GLU A 193 31.57 17.52 12.49
CA GLU A 193 31.45 16.20 11.84
C GLU A 193 32.16 16.17 10.48
N GLU A 194 31.97 17.20 9.64
CA GLU A 194 32.63 17.33 8.35
C GLU A 194 34.16 17.44 8.49
N ARG A 195 34.65 18.20 9.47
CA ARG A 195 36.10 18.27 9.79
C ARG A 195 36.67 16.92 10.25
N ILE A 196 35.92 16.17 11.07
CA ILE A 196 36.33 14.83 11.51
C ILE A 196 36.37 13.86 10.32
N ALA A 197 35.42 13.96 9.38
CA ALA A 197 35.41 13.16 8.16
C ALA A 197 36.62 13.46 7.26
N ASP A 198 37.00 14.74 7.11
CA ASP A 198 38.09 15.16 6.23
C ASP A 198 39.49 14.85 6.82
N GLU A 199 39.66 14.96 8.14
CA GLU A 199 40.87 14.44 8.82
C GLU A 199 40.97 12.91 8.72
N SER A 200 39.85 12.18 8.85
CA SER A 200 39.83 10.72 8.69
C SER A 200 40.13 10.27 7.26
N MET A 201 39.69 11.00 6.24
CA MET A 201 39.88 10.66 4.82
C MET A 201 41.34 10.71 4.35
N LYS A 202 42.20 11.44 5.08
CA LYS A 202 43.59 11.70 4.67
C LYS A 202 44.60 10.63 5.10
N GLY A 203 44.28 9.83 6.12
CA GLY A 203 45.12 8.72 6.60
C GLY A 203 44.85 7.37 5.91
N ALA A 204 43.70 7.20 5.25
CA ALA A 204 43.17 5.89 4.86
C ALA A 204 43.48 5.46 3.40
N LYS A 205 44.55 5.98 2.77
CA LYS A 205 44.90 5.67 1.37
C LYS A 205 46.40 5.40 1.23
N ASN A 206 46.74 4.17 0.78
CA ASN A 206 48.09 3.64 0.52
C ASN A 206 49.01 3.28 1.72
N GLU A 207 48.50 2.74 2.84
CA GLU A 207 49.26 1.70 3.55
C GLU A 207 48.87 0.32 2.96
N ASN A 208 49.84 -0.43 2.42
CA ASN A 208 49.63 -1.78 1.88
C ASN A 208 49.13 -2.72 3.01
N PRO A 209 48.04 -3.51 2.82
CA PRO A 209 47.58 -4.47 3.84
C PRO A 209 48.68 -5.41 4.32
N GLU A 210 49.61 -5.80 3.44
CA GLU A 210 50.74 -6.68 3.77
C GLU A 210 51.77 -5.98 4.68
N ALA A 211 51.94 -4.66 4.53
CA ALA A 211 52.75 -3.84 5.43
C ALA A 211 52.05 -3.61 6.79
N LEU A 212 50.72 -3.48 6.81
CA LEU A 212 49.94 -3.45 8.04
C LEU A 212 50.05 -4.78 8.81
N PHE A 213 49.93 -5.92 8.13
CA PHE A 213 50.16 -7.24 8.75
C PHE A 213 51.59 -7.38 9.30
N ALA A 214 52.62 -6.99 8.53
CA ALA A 214 54.00 -7.00 9.00
C ALA A 214 54.21 -6.10 10.24
N ARG A 215 53.53 -4.95 10.29
CA ARG A 215 53.54 -4.02 11.42
C ARG A 215 52.83 -4.59 12.66
N ILE A 216 51.68 -5.24 12.48
CA ILE A 216 50.94 -5.94 13.54
C ILE A 216 51.79 -7.07 14.15
N VAL A 217 52.32 -7.98 13.33
CA VAL A 217 53.22 -9.07 13.79
C VAL A 217 54.48 -8.49 14.46
N GLY A 218 54.98 -7.35 13.98
CA GLY A 218 56.07 -6.60 14.60
C GLY A 218 55.72 -6.06 16.01
N TYR A 219 54.49 -5.60 16.23
CA TYR A 219 54.01 -5.19 17.55
C TYR A 219 53.72 -6.40 18.47
N GLU A 220 53.09 -7.47 17.97
CA GLU A 220 52.86 -8.71 18.74
C GLU A 220 54.18 -9.31 19.25
N LYS A 221 55.22 -9.35 18.41
CA LYS A 221 56.55 -9.83 18.82
C LYS A 221 57.18 -8.94 19.90
N LYS A 222 57.00 -7.61 19.81
CA LYS A 222 57.46 -6.66 20.85
C LYS A 222 56.67 -6.82 22.15
N LEU A 223 55.35 -7.01 22.07
CA LEU A 223 54.49 -7.25 23.23
C LEU A 223 54.87 -8.55 23.95
N ARG A 224 55.15 -9.63 23.20
CA ARG A 224 55.63 -10.90 23.75
C ARG A 224 56.95 -10.74 24.49
N LEU A 225 57.94 -10.05 23.89
CA LEU A 225 59.23 -9.75 24.53
C LEU A 225 59.10 -8.83 25.76
N ALA A 226 58.14 -7.90 25.76
CA ALA A 226 57.84 -7.07 26.93
C ALA A 226 57.24 -7.90 28.07
N ASN A 227 56.29 -8.79 27.77
CA ASN A 227 55.68 -9.69 28.75
C ASN A 227 56.69 -10.68 29.34
N GLU A 228 57.60 -11.23 28.51
CA GLU A 228 58.74 -12.06 28.95
C GLU A 228 59.61 -11.30 29.97
N LYS A 229 59.95 -10.04 29.65
CA LYS A 229 60.74 -9.18 30.54
C LYS A 229 60.01 -8.82 31.84
N ILE A 230 58.69 -8.63 31.76
CA ILE A 230 57.83 -8.44 32.95
C ILE A 230 57.85 -9.70 33.82
N HIS A 231 57.73 -10.91 33.23
CA HIS A 231 57.82 -12.18 33.97
C HIS A 231 59.15 -12.32 34.73
N ILE A 232 60.27 -12.10 34.04
CA ILE A 232 61.61 -12.13 34.64
C ILE A 232 61.74 -11.11 35.77
N SER A 233 61.21 -9.88 35.60
CA SER A 233 61.20 -8.88 36.66
C SER A 233 60.29 -9.22 37.84
N ASN A 234 59.18 -9.92 37.61
CA ASN A 234 58.28 -10.39 38.67
C ASN A 234 58.91 -11.53 39.48
N GLU A 235 59.63 -12.45 38.83
CA GLU A 235 60.46 -13.45 39.52
C GLU A 235 61.57 -12.78 40.35
N GLU A 236 62.20 -11.73 39.83
CA GLU A 236 63.23 -10.96 40.55
C GLU A 236 62.65 -10.24 41.77
N ILE A 237 61.49 -9.61 41.63
CA ILE A 237 60.72 -9.03 42.75
C ILE A 237 60.36 -10.13 43.76
N LEU A 238 60.02 -11.35 43.32
CA LEU A 238 59.74 -12.47 44.21
C LEU A 238 61.00 -12.92 44.98
N ARG A 239 62.16 -13.03 44.30
CA ARG A 239 63.46 -13.31 44.94
C ARG A 239 63.81 -12.24 45.97
N LEU A 240 63.77 -10.97 45.60
CA LEU A 240 64.05 -9.83 46.49
C LEU A 240 63.06 -9.75 47.66
N LYS A 241 61.80 -10.12 47.46
CA LYS A 241 60.79 -10.19 48.54
C LYS A 241 61.09 -11.32 49.53
N ILE A 242 61.55 -12.48 49.06
CA ILE A 242 62.02 -13.58 49.92
C ILE A 242 63.30 -13.15 50.67
N GLU A 243 64.20 -12.41 50.02
CA GLU A 243 65.42 -11.86 50.64
C GLU A 243 65.09 -10.86 51.76
N LEU A 244 64.24 -9.87 51.47
CA LEU A 244 63.72 -8.92 52.47
C LEU A 244 63.00 -9.64 53.62
N GLN A 245 62.23 -10.69 53.33
CA GLN A 245 61.58 -11.48 54.38
C GLN A 245 62.60 -12.21 55.29
N LYS A 246 63.74 -12.67 54.76
CA LYS A 246 64.84 -13.21 55.58
C LYS A 246 65.49 -12.13 56.44
N TYR A 247 65.76 -10.95 55.88
CA TYR A 247 66.34 -9.83 56.63
C TYR A 247 65.40 -9.35 57.75
N ASN A 248 64.12 -9.13 57.47
CA ASN A 248 63.12 -8.80 58.49
C ASN A 248 63.03 -9.88 59.59
N SER A 249 63.14 -11.17 59.23
CA SER A 249 63.14 -12.29 60.21
C SER A 249 64.41 -12.33 61.08
N SER A 250 65.51 -11.72 60.62
CA SER A 250 66.74 -11.52 61.39
C SER A 250 66.64 -10.29 62.31
N GLU A 251 65.98 -9.23 61.83
CA GLU A 251 65.84 -7.97 62.54
C GLU A 251 64.86 -8.06 63.72
N THR A 252 63.75 -8.82 63.58
CA THR A 252 62.78 -9.04 64.67
C THR A 252 63.29 -9.86 65.86
N ASN A 253 64.48 -10.47 65.78
CA ASN A 253 65.07 -11.26 66.87
C ASN A 253 66.13 -10.50 67.71
N ASN A 254 66.44 -9.24 67.39
CA ASN A 254 67.56 -8.51 67.99
C ASN A 254 67.17 -7.31 68.88
N TYR A 255 65.88 -7.09 69.17
CA TYR A 255 65.39 -5.88 69.85
C TYR A 255 64.43 -6.11 71.04
N LEU A 256 64.78 -7.05 71.94
CA LEU A 256 64.12 -7.19 73.25
C LEU A 256 65.08 -7.43 74.45
N GLN A 257 66.31 -6.91 74.40
CA GLN A 257 67.14 -6.78 75.62
C GLN A 257 68.14 -5.62 75.61
N ALA A 258 67.65 -4.38 75.63
CA ALA A 258 68.40 -3.22 76.14
C ALA A 258 67.45 -2.05 76.48
N ASP A 259 67.41 -1.66 77.76
CA ASP A 259 67.05 -0.30 78.17
C ASP A 259 67.96 0.13 79.34
N PHE A 260 68.06 1.42 79.58
CA PHE A 260 69.24 2.07 80.15
C PHE A 260 69.23 2.24 81.68
N GLY A 261 70.43 2.46 82.23
CA GLY A 261 70.61 3.56 83.18
C GLY A 261 70.67 3.22 84.67
N SER A 262 71.85 2.80 85.12
CA SER A 262 72.31 2.92 86.52
C SER A 262 72.10 4.35 87.07
N PRO A 263 71.88 4.52 88.38
CA PRO A 263 73.01 4.94 89.21
C PRO A 263 73.17 4.17 90.53
N ALA A 264 74.22 3.34 90.55
CA ALA A 264 75.18 3.12 91.63
C ALA A 264 74.69 3.08 93.10
N GLU A 265 74.61 1.86 93.65
CA GLU A 265 75.05 1.60 95.03
C GLU A 265 76.47 1.01 95.00
N ILE A 266 77.43 1.74 95.57
CA ILE A 266 78.84 1.32 95.61
C ILE A 266 79.09 0.60 96.94
N ASN A 267 79.32 -0.71 96.88
CA ASN A 267 79.81 -1.47 98.02
C ASN A 267 81.29 -1.16 98.27
N VAL A 268 81.58 -0.15 99.09
CA VAL A 268 82.94 0.21 99.50
C VAL A 268 83.39 -0.72 100.62
N ASN A 269 84.26 -1.68 100.29
CA ASN A 269 85.03 -2.39 101.30
C ASN A 269 85.99 -1.41 102.01
N MET A 270 85.77 -1.22 103.30
CA MET A 270 86.79 -1.40 104.35
C MET A 270 88.25 -1.12 103.92
N TRP A 271 88.71 0.11 104.14
CA TRP A 271 90.07 0.43 104.61
C TRP A 271 90.11 1.89 105.09
N ASP A 272 90.40 2.07 106.38
CA ASP A 272 91.02 3.26 106.96
C ASP A 272 91.91 2.77 108.10
N ALA A 273 93.07 3.40 108.31
CA ALA A 273 94.17 2.80 109.07
C ALA A 273 94.63 3.64 110.27
N GLU A 274 95.20 2.91 111.23
CA GLU A 274 96.15 3.29 112.28
C GLU A 274 96.60 4.76 112.37
N LEU A 275 96.50 5.35 113.57
CA LEU A 275 97.70 5.62 114.40
C LEU A 275 97.39 6.18 115.79
N GLN A 276 97.95 5.54 116.81
CA GLN A 276 98.53 6.16 118.01
C GLN A 276 99.52 5.14 118.58
N GLU A 277 100.75 5.13 118.08
CA GLU A 277 101.93 5.61 118.80
C GLU A 277 102.17 4.97 120.19
N GLY A 278 103.35 4.41 120.37
CA GLY A 278 104.01 4.34 121.69
C GLY A 278 105.36 5.05 121.62
N ILE A 279 106.08 5.16 122.74
CA ILE A 279 107.56 5.20 122.77
C ILE A 279 108.11 5.03 124.20
N ASN A 280 108.94 3.99 124.35
CA ASN A 280 110.14 3.78 125.17
C ASN A 280 110.42 4.57 126.49
N GLY A 281 110.81 3.80 127.52
CA GLY A 281 111.93 4.14 128.44
C GLY A 281 111.65 5.07 129.63
N LEU A 282 112.52 5.16 130.64
CA LEU A 282 113.68 4.32 130.99
C LEU A 282 113.96 4.40 132.51
N GLU A 283 114.43 3.29 133.09
CA GLU A 283 115.21 3.11 134.34
C GLU A 283 115.18 4.14 135.51
N THR A 284 114.68 3.65 136.66
CA THR A 284 115.27 3.84 138.01
C THR A 284 115.17 5.26 138.66
N PRO A 285 115.74 5.57 139.85
CA PRO A 285 114.86 5.72 141.03
C PRO A 285 115.05 6.97 141.91
N SER A 286 114.13 7.11 142.89
CA SER A 286 114.22 7.92 144.12
C SER A 286 113.65 9.35 144.12
N LEU A 287 112.74 9.58 145.09
CA LEU A 287 112.39 10.85 145.78
C LEU A 287 112.14 12.13 144.95
N ASP A 288 110.87 12.43 144.66
CA ASP A 288 110.03 13.40 145.42
C ASP A 288 108.61 13.45 144.81
N LEU A 289 107.55 13.65 145.62
CA LEU A 289 106.17 13.34 145.21
C LEU A 289 105.20 14.54 145.14
N ASP A 290 105.36 15.57 145.97
CA ASP A 290 104.27 16.54 146.24
C ASP A 290 103.92 17.45 145.04
N ASN A 291 104.92 17.83 144.25
CA ASN A 291 104.73 18.77 143.13
C ASN A 291 103.87 18.21 141.98
N LYS A 292 103.75 16.89 141.85
CA LYS A 292 103.09 16.23 140.71
C LYS A 292 101.56 16.29 140.77
N VAL A 293 100.99 16.37 141.98
CA VAL A 293 99.53 16.39 142.20
C VAL A 293 98.89 17.70 141.72
N LYS A 294 99.58 18.83 141.89
CA LYS A 294 99.06 20.17 141.57
C LYS A 294 98.89 20.40 140.06
N ALA A 295 99.81 19.86 139.24
CA ALA A 295 99.71 19.94 137.78
C ALA A 295 98.47 19.20 137.25
N LEU A 296 98.25 17.95 137.70
CA LEU A 296 97.13 17.12 137.28
C LEU A 296 95.75 17.72 137.62
N MET A 297 95.65 18.48 138.72
CA MET A 297 94.40 19.17 139.07
C MET A 297 94.02 20.29 138.09
N GLU A 298 94.99 21.03 137.57
CA GLU A 298 94.71 22.13 136.62
C GLU A 298 94.49 21.61 135.20
N GLU A 299 95.17 20.52 134.80
CA GLU A 299 94.84 19.78 133.58
C GLU A 299 93.41 19.21 133.64
N LEU A 300 92.96 18.72 134.80
CA LEU A 300 91.58 18.27 135.01
C LEU A 300 90.57 19.43 134.88
N ARG A 301 90.93 20.65 135.30
CA ARG A 301 90.09 21.84 135.12
C ARG A 301 89.95 22.23 133.65
N ILE A 302 91.08 22.32 132.93
CA ILE A 302 91.13 22.72 131.52
C ILE A 302 90.43 21.67 130.63
N THR A 303 90.62 20.37 130.90
CA THR A 303 89.91 19.31 130.17
C THR A 303 88.41 19.33 130.45
N LYS A 304 87.96 19.64 131.67
CA LYS A 304 86.54 19.82 131.98
C LYS A 304 85.93 21.04 131.29
N GLU A 305 86.64 22.17 131.20
CA GLU A 305 86.16 23.35 130.47
C GLU A 305 86.09 23.10 128.95
N LYS A 306 87.06 22.37 128.38
CA LYS A 306 87.00 21.89 126.99
C LYS A 306 85.84 20.92 126.75
N LEU A 307 85.55 20.03 127.71
CA LEU A 307 84.40 19.12 127.63
C LEU A 307 83.07 19.88 127.66
N MET A 308 82.90 20.87 128.53
CA MET A 308 81.70 21.72 128.56
C MET A 308 81.49 22.47 127.22
N LEU A 309 82.58 22.92 126.58
CA LEU A 309 82.51 23.57 125.27
C LEU A 309 82.17 22.60 124.15
N SER A 310 82.76 21.40 124.11
CA SER A 310 82.43 20.40 123.09
C SER A 310 81.04 19.79 123.31
N GLU A 311 80.56 19.67 124.56
CA GLU A 311 79.16 19.31 124.86
C GLU A 311 78.18 20.37 124.35
N ALA A 312 78.51 21.66 124.47
CA ALA A 312 77.71 22.75 123.92
C ALA A 312 77.76 22.80 122.39
N GLU A 313 78.92 22.54 121.77
CA GLU A 313 79.07 22.42 120.31
C GLU A 313 78.28 21.22 119.78
N ILE A 314 78.36 20.05 120.44
CA ILE A 314 77.55 18.86 120.13
C ILE A 314 76.06 19.15 120.29
N ALA A 315 75.64 19.97 121.27
CA ALA A 315 74.24 20.39 121.41
C ALA A 315 73.81 21.30 120.25
N SER A 316 74.65 22.27 119.85
CA SER A 316 74.40 23.15 118.71
C SER A 316 74.30 22.37 117.39
N LEU A 317 75.27 21.48 117.12
CA LEU A 317 75.28 20.64 115.93
C LEU A 317 74.10 19.67 115.90
N LYS A 318 73.66 19.12 117.05
CA LYS A 318 72.41 18.33 117.12
C LYS A 318 71.18 19.17 116.79
N GLN A 319 71.10 20.40 117.29
CA GLN A 319 69.98 21.29 116.99
C GLN A 319 69.96 21.72 115.51
N GLU A 320 71.12 22.00 114.93
CA GLU A 320 71.26 22.33 113.50
C GLU A 320 70.94 21.13 112.61
N VAL A 321 71.41 19.93 112.96
CA VAL A 321 71.05 18.68 112.26
C VAL A 321 69.54 18.43 112.35
N GLU A 322 68.89 18.65 113.49
CA GLU A 322 67.45 18.45 113.62
C GLU A 322 66.63 19.54 112.91
N SER A 323 67.09 20.80 112.85
CA SER A 323 66.43 21.85 112.04
C SER A 323 66.53 21.52 110.55
N ASN A 324 67.74 21.25 110.05
CA ASN A 324 67.96 20.85 108.66
C ASN A 324 67.20 19.57 108.29
N ARG A 325 67.10 18.60 109.21
CA ARG A 325 66.29 17.38 109.07
C ARG A 325 64.80 17.71 108.99
N SER A 326 64.28 18.54 109.89
CA SER A 326 62.89 19.00 109.91
C SER A 326 62.52 19.74 108.61
N GLU A 327 63.34 20.70 108.18
CA GLU A 327 63.13 21.47 106.95
C GLU A 327 63.21 20.57 105.69
N LYS A 328 64.14 19.61 105.66
CA LYS A 328 64.23 18.62 104.58
C LYS A 328 63.05 17.65 104.56
N ILE A 329 62.53 17.26 105.72
CA ILE A 329 61.30 16.46 105.83
C ILE A 329 60.09 17.28 105.35
N GLN A 330 59.94 18.53 105.80
CA GLN A 330 58.81 19.38 105.42
C GLN A 330 58.82 19.72 103.92
N THR A 331 59.98 19.99 103.33
CA THR A 331 60.10 20.23 101.88
C THR A 331 59.79 18.98 101.06
N LEU A 332 60.28 17.80 101.46
CA LEU A 332 59.89 16.52 100.84
C LEU A 332 58.39 16.21 101.01
N GLN A 333 57.80 16.53 102.17
CA GLN A 333 56.37 16.34 102.44
C GLN A 333 55.50 17.30 101.60
N ASN A 334 55.96 18.54 101.39
CA ASN A 334 55.32 19.51 100.48
C ASN A 334 55.41 19.05 99.01
N GLN A 335 56.57 18.54 98.58
CA GLN A 335 56.74 17.95 97.25
C GLN A 335 55.85 16.71 97.05
N LEU A 336 55.74 15.85 98.07
CA LEU A 336 54.85 14.68 98.06
C LEU A 336 53.38 15.11 97.94
N GLN A 337 52.94 16.14 98.67
CA GLN A 337 51.59 16.70 98.53
C GLN A 337 51.35 17.32 97.15
N LEU A 338 52.34 17.98 96.56
CA LEU A 338 52.24 18.54 95.20
C LEU A 338 52.07 17.41 94.18
N ALA A 339 52.96 16.41 94.21
CA ALA A 339 52.88 15.23 93.35
C ALA A 339 51.56 14.47 93.53
N GLN A 340 51.04 14.36 94.76
CA GLN A 340 49.71 13.77 95.02
C GLN A 340 48.57 14.58 94.38
N LYS A 341 48.61 15.92 94.45
CA LYS A 341 47.63 16.79 93.78
C LYS A 341 47.72 16.62 92.26
N ASP A 342 48.91 16.61 91.69
CA ASP A 342 49.12 16.38 90.25
C ASP A 342 48.62 15.00 89.82
N ILE A 343 48.90 13.95 90.61
CA ILE A 343 48.34 12.61 90.39
C ILE A 343 46.80 12.63 90.41
N THR A 344 46.15 13.42 91.26
CA THR A 344 44.67 13.53 91.24
C THR A 344 44.13 14.30 90.03
N THR A 345 44.80 15.39 89.60
CA THR A 345 44.36 16.14 88.40
C THR A 345 44.58 15.33 87.13
N TRP A 346 45.72 14.63 86.99
CA TRP A 346 45.98 13.72 85.87
C TRP A 346 45.05 12.50 85.88
N LYS A 347 44.70 11.93 87.04
CA LYS A 347 43.64 10.91 87.13
C LYS A 347 42.27 11.44 86.67
N SER A 348 41.94 12.69 86.99
CA SER A 348 40.70 13.32 86.52
C SER A 348 40.69 13.48 85.00
N LYS A 349 41.77 14.01 84.41
CA LYS A 349 41.95 14.13 82.95
C LYS A 349 41.89 12.77 82.25
N LEU A 350 42.59 11.77 82.76
CA LEU A 350 42.57 10.40 82.22
C LEU A 350 41.14 9.80 82.23
N ASN A 351 40.34 10.15 83.24
CA ASN A 351 38.94 9.72 83.34
C ASN A 351 37.99 10.52 82.42
N SER A 352 38.29 11.77 82.04
CA SER A 352 37.52 12.48 80.99
C SER A 352 37.87 11.96 79.61
N GLU A 353 39.16 11.81 79.27
CA GLU A 353 39.60 11.24 77.98
C GLU A 353 39.03 9.82 77.77
N ARG A 354 39.03 8.98 78.82
CA ARG A 354 38.42 7.64 78.78
C ARG A 354 36.93 7.69 78.42
N LYS A 355 36.18 8.71 78.85
CA LYS A 355 34.75 8.86 78.50
C LYS A 355 34.58 9.29 77.04
N GLU A 356 35.39 10.23 76.55
CA GLU A 356 35.32 10.64 75.14
C GLU A 356 35.75 9.51 74.19
N VAL A 357 36.79 8.75 74.54
CA VAL A 357 37.16 7.51 73.83
C VAL A 357 36.01 6.50 73.82
N SER A 358 35.25 6.38 74.90
CA SER A 358 34.08 5.48 74.95
C SER A 358 32.97 5.93 73.98
N LYS A 359 32.63 7.24 73.96
CA LYS A 359 31.66 7.81 73.00
C LYS A 359 32.13 7.65 71.55
N LEU A 360 33.43 7.84 71.28
CA LEU A 360 33.99 7.65 69.95
C LEU A 360 33.93 6.17 69.52
N GLN A 361 34.18 5.23 70.43
CA GLN A 361 33.98 3.80 70.17
C GLN A 361 32.51 3.46 69.90
N GLU A 362 31.55 4.09 70.57
CA GLU A 362 30.11 3.94 70.28
C GLU A 362 29.75 4.50 68.90
N ARG A 363 30.23 5.70 68.55
CA ARG A 363 30.02 6.29 67.22
C ARG A 363 30.67 5.48 66.10
N ILE A 364 31.83 4.86 66.35
CA ILE A 364 32.48 3.94 65.41
C ILE A 364 31.63 2.66 65.24
N LYS A 365 31.02 2.13 66.30
CA LYS A 365 30.10 0.97 66.20
C LYS A 365 28.86 1.31 65.38
N SER A 366 28.20 2.45 65.62
CA SER A 366 26.97 2.83 64.90
C SER A 366 27.23 3.20 63.44
N LEU A 367 28.38 3.82 63.13
CA LEU A 367 28.80 4.02 61.74
C LEU A 367 29.13 2.70 61.05
N LYS A 368 29.73 1.74 61.76
CA LYS A 368 30.04 0.41 61.21
C LYS A 368 28.78 -0.41 60.89
N THR A 369 27.73 -0.35 61.73
CA THR A 369 26.45 -0.98 61.40
C THR A 369 25.80 -0.29 60.20
N SER A 370 25.68 1.05 60.22
CA SER A 370 25.06 1.80 59.11
C SER A 370 25.76 1.61 57.76
N LEU A 371 27.09 1.44 57.76
CA LEU A 371 27.86 1.13 56.56
C LEU A 371 27.58 -0.30 56.07
N SER A 372 27.48 -1.28 56.99
CA SER A 372 27.03 -2.64 56.66
C SER A 372 25.60 -2.67 56.10
N ASP A 373 24.70 -1.85 56.62
CA ASP A 373 23.31 -1.76 56.15
C ASP A 373 23.25 -1.20 54.71
N ARG A 374 24.05 -0.16 54.42
CA ARG A 374 24.25 0.36 53.06
C ARG A 374 24.90 -0.68 52.13
N ASP A 375 25.88 -1.45 52.61
CA ASP A 375 26.48 -2.56 51.85
C ASP A 375 25.48 -3.68 51.55
N HIS A 376 24.43 -3.87 52.35
CA HIS A 376 23.31 -4.76 52.03
C HIS A 376 22.43 -4.17 50.93
N GLU A 377 21.93 -2.94 51.11
CA GLU A 377 21.11 -2.25 50.11
C GLU A 377 21.79 -2.14 48.73
N VAL A 378 23.10 -1.85 48.69
CA VAL A 378 23.87 -1.81 47.43
C VAL A 378 23.94 -3.17 46.75
N ARG A 379 23.92 -4.28 47.49
CA ARG A 379 23.82 -5.63 46.92
C ARG A 379 22.41 -5.91 46.39
N ASP A 380 21.38 -5.55 47.16
CA ASP A 380 19.98 -5.80 46.77
C ASP A 380 19.57 -4.97 45.54
N LEU A 381 19.97 -3.70 45.48
CA LEU A 381 19.82 -2.85 44.29
C LEU A 381 20.59 -3.42 43.10
N LYS A 382 21.79 -3.96 43.30
CA LYS A 382 22.57 -4.57 42.22
C LYS A 382 21.92 -5.86 41.68
N MET A 383 21.33 -6.68 42.56
CA MET A 383 20.51 -7.81 42.12
C MET A 383 19.31 -7.34 41.31
N ALA A 384 18.55 -6.36 41.81
CA ALA A 384 17.38 -5.82 41.14
C ALA A 384 17.70 -5.22 39.74
N VAL A 385 18.86 -4.57 39.58
CA VAL A 385 19.35 -4.09 38.29
C VAL A 385 19.64 -5.26 37.35
N SER A 386 20.39 -6.28 37.76
CA SER A 386 20.66 -7.45 36.91
C SER A 386 19.38 -8.24 36.56
N ASP A 387 18.43 -8.33 37.48
CA ASP A 387 17.10 -8.91 37.26
C ASP A 387 16.29 -8.14 36.20
N ALA A 388 16.43 -6.81 36.17
CA ALA A 388 15.79 -5.95 35.17
C ALA A 388 16.50 -6.04 33.82
N GLU A 389 17.84 -6.01 33.80
CA GLU A 389 18.65 -6.22 32.59
C GLU A 389 18.33 -7.55 31.92
N GLN A 390 18.21 -8.63 32.70
CA GLN A 390 17.89 -9.98 32.21
C GLN A 390 16.47 -10.11 31.62
N LYS A 391 15.53 -9.23 32.00
CA LYS A 391 14.17 -9.15 31.43
C LYS A 391 14.14 -8.26 30.17
N ILE A 392 14.81 -7.11 30.22
CA ILE A 392 14.85 -6.14 29.12
C ILE A 392 15.64 -6.68 27.92
N PHE A 393 16.67 -7.52 28.12
CA PHE A 393 17.48 -8.06 27.02
C PHE A 393 16.70 -8.95 26.03
N PRO A 394 15.93 -9.97 26.46
CA PRO A 394 15.11 -10.77 25.54
C PRO A 394 13.97 -9.96 24.92
N GLU A 395 13.31 -9.05 25.66
CA GLU A 395 12.28 -8.16 25.10
C GLU A 395 12.86 -7.30 23.96
N LYS A 396 14.03 -6.69 24.18
CA LYS A 396 14.76 -5.91 23.17
C LYS A 396 15.19 -6.76 21.95
N ALA A 397 15.54 -8.03 22.17
CA ALA A 397 15.86 -8.96 21.09
C ALA A 397 14.62 -9.36 20.28
N GLN A 398 13.49 -9.61 20.96
CA GLN A 398 12.20 -9.91 20.34
C GLN A 398 11.70 -8.72 19.51
N ILE A 399 11.64 -7.51 20.09
CA ILE A 399 11.23 -6.29 19.37
C ILE A 399 12.11 -6.06 18.13
N LYS A 400 13.42 -6.32 18.22
CA LYS A 400 14.31 -6.24 17.06
C LYS A 400 13.97 -7.28 15.98
N ALA A 401 13.64 -8.51 16.37
CA ALA A 401 13.24 -9.56 15.44
C ALA A 401 11.88 -9.27 14.78
N GLU A 402 10.90 -8.76 15.54
CA GLU A 402 9.60 -8.32 15.03
C GLU A 402 9.75 -7.15 14.04
N ILE A 403 10.61 -6.17 14.35
CA ILE A 403 10.94 -5.08 13.42
C ILE A 403 11.57 -5.63 12.13
N SER A 404 12.51 -6.57 12.21
CA SER A 404 13.09 -7.22 11.02
C SER A 404 12.03 -7.96 10.19
N GLY A 405 11.17 -8.76 10.83
CA GLY A 405 10.09 -9.47 10.15
C GLY A 405 9.10 -8.53 9.45
N LEU A 406 8.74 -7.40 10.07
CA LEU A 406 7.88 -6.38 9.46
C LEU A 406 8.56 -5.66 8.28
N TYR A 407 9.89 -5.51 8.28
CA TYR A 407 10.63 -5.02 7.11
C TYR A 407 10.64 -6.04 5.95
N GLU A 408 10.76 -7.33 6.26
CA GLU A 408 10.73 -8.43 5.28
C GLU A 408 9.32 -8.63 4.68
N GLU A 409 8.27 -8.62 5.51
CA GLU A 409 6.87 -8.64 5.08
C GLU A 409 6.56 -7.44 4.18
N LYS A 410 6.96 -6.23 4.60
CA LYS A 410 6.81 -5.01 3.80
C LYS A 410 7.53 -5.12 2.45
N ALA A 411 8.72 -5.71 2.39
CA ALA A 411 9.44 -5.90 1.14
C ALA A 411 8.70 -6.89 0.21
N CYS A 412 8.16 -7.98 0.75
CA CYS A 412 7.34 -8.93 -0.01
C CYS A 412 6.06 -8.28 -0.56
N LEU A 413 5.34 -7.51 0.26
CA LEU A 413 4.13 -6.80 -0.15
C LEU A 413 4.41 -5.71 -1.22
N VAL A 414 5.55 -5.02 -1.13
CA VAL A 414 5.98 -4.06 -2.16
C VAL A 414 6.25 -4.74 -3.50
N GLU A 415 6.86 -5.94 -3.50
CA GLU A 415 7.14 -6.66 -4.75
C GLU A 415 5.87 -7.29 -5.35
N GLN A 416 4.95 -7.81 -4.51
CA GLN A 416 3.61 -8.20 -4.98
C GLN A 416 2.86 -7.01 -5.62
N LEU A 417 2.95 -5.81 -5.04
CA LEU A 417 2.38 -4.61 -5.67
C LEU A 417 3.03 -4.28 -7.02
N ARG A 418 4.35 -4.49 -7.18
CA ARG A 418 5.05 -4.37 -8.47
C ARG A 418 4.53 -5.38 -9.49
N GLU A 419 4.31 -6.63 -9.08
CA GLU A 419 3.73 -7.67 -9.94
C GLU A 419 2.32 -7.28 -10.41
N TRP A 420 1.45 -6.84 -9.49
CA TRP A 420 0.09 -6.37 -9.84
C TRP A 420 0.11 -5.13 -10.73
N GLU A 421 1.01 -4.17 -10.52
CA GLU A 421 1.23 -3.04 -11.44
C GLU A 421 1.67 -3.51 -12.84
N SER A 422 2.55 -4.51 -12.92
CA SER A 422 3.03 -5.08 -14.19
C SER A 422 1.89 -5.74 -14.97
N CYS A 423 1.10 -6.59 -14.30
CA CYS A 423 -0.10 -7.20 -14.87
C CYS A 423 -1.17 -6.17 -15.25
N GLY A 424 -1.29 -5.08 -14.49
CA GLY A 424 -2.16 -3.95 -14.85
C GLY A 424 -1.75 -3.33 -16.19
N ARG A 425 -0.45 -3.01 -16.34
CA ARG A 425 0.10 -2.41 -17.57
C ARG A 425 -0.06 -3.33 -18.79
N SER A 426 0.18 -4.64 -18.64
CA SER A 426 -0.01 -5.58 -19.76
C SER A 426 -1.47 -5.68 -20.20
N LEU A 427 -2.42 -5.67 -19.26
CA LEU A 427 -3.85 -5.66 -19.57
C LEU A 427 -4.30 -4.32 -20.20
N GLU A 428 -3.70 -3.19 -19.81
CA GLU A 428 -3.94 -1.90 -20.46
C GLU A 428 -3.42 -1.85 -21.91
N ASP A 429 -2.27 -2.47 -22.19
CA ASP A 429 -1.73 -2.59 -23.54
C ASP A 429 -2.54 -3.58 -24.40
N GLU A 430 -2.99 -4.71 -23.85
CA GLU A 430 -3.94 -5.63 -24.52
C GLU A 430 -5.26 -4.92 -24.86
N LEU A 431 -5.83 -4.16 -23.91
CA LEU A 431 -7.04 -3.36 -24.16
C LEU A 431 -6.81 -2.28 -25.23
N ARG A 432 -5.59 -1.73 -25.34
CA ARG A 432 -5.22 -0.79 -26.40
C ARG A 432 -5.20 -1.46 -27.77
N ILE A 433 -4.60 -2.65 -27.87
CA ILE A 433 -4.54 -3.46 -29.11
C ILE A 433 -5.95 -3.90 -29.54
N ILE A 434 -6.76 -4.42 -28.62
CA ILE A 434 -8.16 -4.80 -28.91
C ILE A 434 -8.97 -3.58 -29.37
N LYS A 435 -8.70 -2.38 -28.83
CA LYS A 435 -9.36 -1.14 -29.24
C LYS A 435 -8.96 -0.70 -30.65
N THR A 436 -7.70 -0.81 -31.07
CA THR A 436 -7.29 -0.47 -32.46
C THR A 436 -7.82 -1.50 -33.46
N GLN A 437 -7.71 -2.80 -33.15
CA GLN A 437 -8.30 -3.87 -33.97
C GLN A 437 -9.81 -3.70 -34.14
N LYS A 438 -10.51 -3.25 -33.08
CA LYS A 438 -11.94 -2.92 -33.19
C LYS A 438 -12.19 -1.80 -34.19
N THR A 439 -11.45 -0.68 -34.11
CA THR A 439 -11.63 0.44 -35.04
C THR A 439 -11.26 0.06 -36.48
N GLU A 440 -10.20 -0.72 -36.70
CA GLU A 440 -9.82 -1.24 -38.02
C GLU A 440 -10.91 -2.13 -38.64
N LEU A 441 -11.63 -2.92 -37.82
CA LEU A 441 -12.75 -3.74 -38.27
C LEU A 441 -14.02 -2.92 -38.50
N GLU A 442 -14.30 -1.91 -37.67
CA GLU A 442 -15.41 -0.97 -37.88
C GLU A 442 -15.22 -0.16 -39.18
N GLU A 443 -14.01 0.34 -39.44
CA GLU A 443 -13.66 1.04 -40.69
C GLU A 443 -13.77 0.13 -41.92
N ARG A 444 -13.31 -1.13 -41.82
CA ARG A 444 -13.46 -2.12 -42.91
C ARG A 444 -14.92 -2.40 -43.26
N ILE A 445 -15.76 -2.62 -42.24
CA ILE A 445 -17.19 -2.88 -42.43
C ILE A 445 -17.90 -1.64 -43.02
N VAL A 446 -17.51 -0.43 -42.62
CA VAL A 446 -18.01 0.81 -43.24
C VAL A 446 -17.62 0.89 -44.72
N GLY A 447 -16.35 0.60 -45.06
CA GLY A 447 -15.89 0.58 -46.45
C GLY A 447 -16.60 -0.45 -47.33
N GLU A 448 -16.82 -1.67 -46.82
CA GLU A 448 -17.60 -2.72 -47.52
C GLU A 448 -19.06 -2.27 -47.74
N ILE A 449 -19.69 -1.64 -46.73
CA ILE A 449 -21.04 -1.08 -46.84
C ILE A 449 -21.11 0.05 -47.88
N GLU A 450 -20.09 0.91 -47.96
CA GLU A 450 -20.02 1.99 -48.95
C GLU A 450 -19.81 1.47 -50.38
N GLN A 451 -18.95 0.45 -50.55
CA GLN A 451 -18.78 -0.23 -51.83
C GLN A 451 -20.09 -0.91 -52.29
N LEU A 452 -20.81 -1.58 -51.38
CA LEU A 452 -22.10 -2.19 -51.69
C LEU A 452 -23.16 -1.14 -52.05
N LYS A 453 -23.24 -0.01 -51.32
CA LYS A 453 -24.13 1.12 -51.67
C LYS A 453 -23.86 1.66 -53.07
N ALA A 454 -22.59 1.88 -53.42
CA ALA A 454 -22.20 2.35 -54.75
C ALA A 454 -22.61 1.35 -55.85
N SER A 455 -22.38 0.05 -55.60
CA SER A 455 -22.76 -1.02 -56.55
C SER A 455 -24.28 -1.24 -56.65
N ILE A 456 -25.07 -0.89 -55.63
CA ILE A 456 -26.53 -0.83 -55.70
C ILE A 456 -26.96 0.34 -56.58
N ALA A 457 -26.47 1.56 -56.32
CA ALA A 457 -26.82 2.75 -57.10
C ALA A 457 -26.45 2.64 -58.59
N GLU A 458 -25.36 1.93 -58.93
CA GLU A 458 -25.02 1.60 -60.31
C GLU A 458 -26.03 0.65 -60.97
N ARG A 459 -26.49 -0.39 -60.24
CA ARG A 459 -27.55 -1.29 -60.72
C ARG A 459 -28.89 -0.58 -60.87
N ASP A 460 -29.25 0.31 -59.95
CA ASP A 460 -30.48 1.09 -60.02
C ASP A 460 -30.48 1.97 -61.29
N LYS A 461 -29.36 2.66 -61.57
CA LYS A 461 -29.16 3.41 -62.82
C LYS A 461 -29.23 2.53 -64.07
N HIS A 462 -28.76 1.29 -64.01
CA HIS A 462 -28.90 0.34 -65.11
C HIS A 462 -30.35 -0.12 -65.31
N ILE A 463 -31.08 -0.39 -64.22
CA ILE A 463 -32.51 -0.74 -64.22
C ILE A 463 -33.35 0.42 -64.79
N GLU A 464 -33.07 1.68 -64.43
CA GLU A 464 -33.72 2.83 -65.05
C GLU A 464 -33.50 2.87 -66.58
N ASN A 465 -32.28 2.60 -67.05
CA ASN A 465 -31.97 2.59 -68.47
C ASN A 465 -32.69 1.45 -69.21
N LEU A 466 -32.78 0.27 -68.62
CA LEU A 466 -33.57 -0.85 -69.15
C LEU A 466 -35.07 -0.51 -69.19
N ASN A 467 -35.61 0.14 -68.15
CA ASN A 467 -37.00 0.58 -68.12
C ASN A 467 -37.30 1.62 -69.21
N ARG A 468 -36.43 2.62 -69.40
CA ARG A 468 -36.52 3.59 -70.52
C ARG A 468 -36.53 2.90 -71.88
N SER A 469 -35.67 1.88 -72.07
CA SER A 469 -35.66 1.08 -73.30
C SER A 469 -36.93 0.24 -73.48
N LEU A 470 -37.43 -0.37 -72.40
CA LEU A 470 -38.67 -1.16 -72.39
C LEU A 470 -39.89 -0.30 -72.74
N ASP A 471 -40.00 0.90 -72.18
CA ASP A 471 -41.13 1.81 -72.44
C ASP A 471 -41.09 2.38 -73.87
N SER A 472 -39.89 2.60 -74.43
CA SER A 472 -39.70 2.89 -75.85
C SER A 472 -40.18 1.74 -76.76
N LEU A 473 -39.81 0.49 -76.42
CA LEU A 473 -40.25 -0.69 -77.15
C LEU A 473 -41.76 -0.96 -77.03
N LYS A 474 -42.38 -0.64 -75.88
CA LYS A 474 -43.85 -0.63 -75.74
C LYS A 474 -44.47 0.39 -76.70
N ALA A 475 -43.97 1.63 -76.73
CA ALA A 475 -44.52 2.67 -77.60
C ALA A 475 -44.46 2.30 -79.10
N GLU A 476 -43.36 1.70 -79.56
CA GLU A 476 -43.29 1.19 -80.95
C GLU A 476 -44.16 -0.06 -81.17
N ARG A 477 -44.36 -0.94 -80.16
CA ARG A 477 -45.34 -2.03 -80.22
C ARG A 477 -46.76 -1.49 -80.37
N ASP A 478 -47.17 -0.58 -79.48
CA ASP A 478 -48.50 0.02 -79.46
C ASP A 478 -48.81 0.75 -80.78
N ARG A 479 -47.80 1.43 -81.33
CA ARG A 479 -47.85 2.02 -82.67
C ARG A 479 -48.03 0.98 -83.76
N LEU A 480 -47.19 -0.08 -83.80
CA LEU A 480 -47.29 -1.15 -84.79
C LEU A 480 -48.62 -1.90 -84.70
N GLU A 481 -49.21 -2.04 -83.51
CA GLU A 481 -50.52 -2.64 -83.28
C GLU A 481 -51.63 -1.78 -83.92
N SER A 482 -51.60 -0.45 -83.72
CA SER A 482 -52.48 0.48 -84.44
C SER A 482 -52.23 0.47 -85.97
N ASP A 483 -50.99 0.30 -86.40
CA ASP A 483 -50.59 0.20 -87.81
C ASP A 483 -51.13 -1.11 -88.44
N VAL A 484 -51.21 -2.21 -87.69
CA VAL A 484 -51.83 -3.47 -88.12
C VAL A 484 -53.35 -3.34 -88.19
N ILE A 485 -54.02 -2.84 -87.14
CA ILE A 485 -55.47 -2.64 -87.12
C ILE A 485 -55.94 -1.81 -88.34
N SER A 486 -55.24 -0.72 -88.66
CA SER A 486 -55.58 0.11 -89.84
C SER A 486 -55.30 -0.55 -91.20
N ARG A 487 -54.45 -1.59 -91.26
CA ARG A 487 -54.27 -2.43 -92.45
C ARG A 487 -55.37 -3.48 -92.54
N ASP A 488 -55.75 -4.07 -91.41
CA ASP A 488 -56.82 -5.07 -91.32
C ASP A 488 -58.18 -4.44 -91.69
N ASP A 489 -58.53 -3.28 -91.11
CA ASP A 489 -59.70 -2.47 -91.49
C ASP A 489 -59.79 -2.22 -93.01
N ARG A 490 -58.65 -2.00 -93.66
CA ARG A 490 -58.55 -1.76 -95.10
C ARG A 490 -58.65 -3.06 -95.90
N MET A 491 -58.13 -4.18 -95.40
CA MET A 491 -58.33 -5.50 -96.02
C MET A 491 -59.80 -5.91 -95.93
N ASP A 492 -60.45 -5.67 -94.79
CA ASP A 492 -61.89 -5.84 -94.57
C ASP A 492 -62.74 -5.05 -95.59
N GLN A 493 -62.35 -3.81 -95.89
CA GLN A 493 -62.99 -2.97 -96.91
C GLN A 493 -62.76 -3.52 -98.33
N MET A 494 -61.53 -3.95 -98.64
CA MET A 494 -61.19 -4.55 -99.93
C MET A 494 -61.89 -5.89 -100.15
N GLU A 495 -62.05 -6.71 -99.11
CA GLU A 495 -62.78 -7.98 -99.19
C GLU A 495 -64.27 -7.74 -99.42
N LYS A 496 -64.90 -6.81 -98.68
CA LYS A 496 -66.31 -6.43 -98.91
C LYS A 496 -66.54 -5.95 -100.35
N HIS A 497 -65.63 -5.15 -100.91
CA HIS A 497 -65.67 -4.74 -102.31
C HIS A 497 -65.48 -5.92 -103.27
N LEU A 498 -64.57 -6.86 -102.98
CA LEU A 498 -64.34 -8.05 -103.79
C LEU A 498 -65.54 -9.02 -103.77
N GLN A 499 -66.17 -9.20 -102.60
CA GLN A 499 -67.40 -9.98 -102.43
C GLN A 499 -68.57 -9.34 -103.19
N GLN A 500 -68.71 -8.00 -103.14
CA GLN A 500 -69.70 -7.28 -103.95
C GLN A 500 -69.46 -7.48 -105.45
N LEU A 501 -68.24 -7.24 -105.93
CA LEU A 501 -67.88 -7.42 -107.34
C LEU A 501 -68.07 -8.87 -107.81
N HIS A 502 -67.81 -9.85 -106.94
CA HIS A 502 -68.09 -11.26 -107.22
C HIS A 502 -69.60 -11.52 -107.35
N MET A 503 -70.43 -10.95 -106.46
CA MET A 503 -71.90 -11.03 -106.56
C MET A 503 -72.39 -10.45 -107.89
N GLU A 504 -71.98 -9.22 -108.23
CA GLU A 504 -72.31 -8.55 -109.50
C GLU A 504 -71.88 -9.39 -110.71
N HIS A 505 -70.68 -9.99 -110.68
CA HIS A 505 -70.24 -10.92 -111.71
C HIS A 505 -71.11 -12.19 -111.80
N THR A 506 -71.53 -12.79 -110.67
CA THR A 506 -72.41 -13.97 -110.70
C THR A 506 -73.81 -13.65 -111.23
N GLU A 507 -74.35 -12.47 -110.92
CA GLU A 507 -75.61 -11.99 -111.49
C GLU A 507 -75.51 -11.73 -112.99
N LEU A 508 -74.41 -11.11 -113.45
CA LEU A 508 -74.13 -10.90 -114.86
C LEU A 508 -73.93 -12.21 -115.63
N ILE A 509 -73.26 -13.21 -115.05
CA ILE A 509 -73.11 -14.55 -115.63
C ILE A 509 -74.49 -15.21 -115.77
N LYS A 510 -75.31 -15.20 -114.73
CA LYS A 510 -76.68 -15.74 -114.78
C LYS A 510 -77.53 -15.05 -115.84
N GLY A 511 -77.48 -13.72 -115.92
CA GLY A 511 -78.17 -12.94 -116.95
C GLY A 511 -77.67 -13.26 -118.37
N ALA A 512 -76.38 -13.51 -118.55
CA ALA A 512 -75.80 -13.94 -119.82
C ALA A 512 -76.20 -15.39 -120.18
N GLU A 513 -76.28 -16.30 -119.21
CA GLU A 513 -76.79 -17.66 -119.40
C GLU A 513 -78.28 -17.67 -119.81
N ASP A 514 -79.12 -16.88 -119.14
CA ASP A 514 -80.54 -16.73 -119.49
C ASP A 514 -80.71 -16.08 -120.88
N ALA A 515 -79.90 -15.07 -121.22
CA ALA A 515 -79.88 -14.53 -122.58
C ALA A 515 -79.43 -15.58 -123.62
N HIS A 516 -78.42 -16.41 -123.30
CA HIS A 516 -77.95 -17.48 -124.18
C HIS A 516 -79.00 -18.59 -124.35
N ARG A 517 -79.78 -18.89 -123.30
CA ARG A 517 -80.94 -19.79 -123.30
C ARG A 517 -82.01 -19.29 -124.29
N MET A 518 -82.39 -18.01 -124.17
CA MET A 518 -83.34 -17.36 -125.09
C MET A 518 -82.83 -17.34 -126.54
N VAL A 519 -81.54 -17.06 -126.77
CA VAL A 519 -80.92 -17.14 -128.10
C VAL A 519 -80.92 -18.57 -128.65
N GLY A 520 -80.76 -19.59 -127.79
CA GLY A 520 -80.91 -21.00 -128.14
C GLY A 520 -82.32 -21.33 -128.62
N GLU A 521 -83.35 -20.93 -127.86
CA GLU A 521 -84.76 -21.12 -128.25
C GLU A 521 -85.13 -20.38 -129.53
N LEU A 522 -84.67 -19.14 -129.70
CA LEU A 522 -84.89 -18.37 -130.93
C LEU A 522 -84.18 -19.00 -132.13
N ARG A 523 -83.00 -19.60 -131.94
CA ARG A 523 -82.29 -20.35 -132.98
C ARG A 523 -83.00 -21.66 -133.36
N LEU A 524 -83.66 -22.33 -132.41
CA LEU A 524 -84.50 -23.49 -132.72
C LEU A 524 -85.74 -23.07 -133.52
N LYS A 525 -86.46 -22.04 -133.07
CA LYS A 525 -87.62 -21.47 -133.81
C LYS A 525 -87.24 -20.96 -135.20
N ALA A 526 -86.04 -20.39 -135.37
CA ALA A 526 -85.50 -20.01 -136.67
C ALA A 526 -85.31 -21.23 -137.58
N LYS A 527 -84.74 -22.33 -137.08
CA LYS A 527 -84.60 -23.58 -137.84
C LYS A 527 -85.94 -24.21 -138.21
N GLU A 528 -86.90 -24.24 -137.29
CA GLU A 528 -88.26 -24.73 -137.56
C GLU A 528 -88.92 -23.94 -138.71
N LEU A 529 -88.73 -22.62 -138.74
CA LEU A 529 -89.19 -21.75 -139.83
C LEU A 529 -88.38 -21.91 -141.12
N GLU A 530 -87.06 -22.13 -141.05
CA GLU A 530 -86.21 -22.44 -142.21
C GLU A 530 -86.60 -23.77 -142.86
N GLU A 531 -86.84 -24.82 -142.06
CA GLU A 531 -87.32 -26.12 -142.54
C GLU A 531 -88.73 -26.02 -143.15
N GLU A 532 -89.63 -25.23 -142.56
CA GLU A 532 -90.97 -25.01 -143.12
C GLU A 532 -90.93 -24.16 -144.40
N ILE A 533 -90.04 -23.18 -144.49
CA ILE A 533 -89.75 -22.43 -145.71
C ILE A 533 -89.18 -23.36 -146.79
N GLU A 534 -88.32 -24.33 -146.44
CA GLU A 534 -87.77 -25.28 -147.41
C GLU A 534 -88.83 -26.29 -147.89
N LYS A 535 -89.71 -26.79 -147.01
CA LYS A 535 -90.90 -27.55 -147.40
C LYS A 535 -91.76 -26.76 -148.39
N GLN A 536 -92.01 -25.47 -148.12
CA GLN A 536 -92.76 -24.60 -149.02
C GLN A 536 -92.02 -24.37 -150.35
N ARG A 537 -90.69 -24.24 -150.36
CA ARG A 537 -89.88 -24.15 -151.59
C ARG A 537 -89.99 -25.42 -152.42
N VAL A 538 -89.94 -26.60 -151.80
CA VAL A 538 -90.12 -27.90 -152.50
C VAL A 538 -91.51 -27.97 -153.13
N VAL A 539 -92.58 -27.69 -152.40
CA VAL A 539 -93.96 -27.68 -152.94
C VAL A 539 -94.13 -26.65 -154.07
N ILE A 540 -93.50 -25.47 -153.96
CA ILE A 540 -93.49 -24.46 -155.03
C ILE A 540 -92.69 -24.94 -156.26
N LEU A 541 -91.58 -25.67 -156.07
CA LEU A 541 -90.78 -26.24 -157.15
C LEU A 541 -91.50 -27.39 -157.86
N GLU A 542 -92.17 -28.27 -157.12
CA GLU A 542 -93.02 -29.34 -157.66
C GLU A 542 -94.18 -28.74 -158.48
N GLY A 543 -94.97 -27.84 -157.89
CA GLY A 543 -96.04 -27.13 -158.59
C GLY A 543 -95.57 -26.19 -159.70
N ALA A 544 -94.27 -25.87 -159.78
CA ALA A 544 -93.65 -25.18 -160.91
C ALA A 544 -93.16 -26.16 -161.99
N GLU A 545 -92.74 -27.38 -161.62
CA GLU A 545 -92.39 -28.44 -162.57
C GLU A 545 -93.64 -29.05 -163.21
N GLU A 546 -94.74 -29.21 -162.47
CA GLU A 546 -96.07 -29.53 -163.03
C GLU A 546 -96.50 -28.50 -164.08
N LYS A 547 -96.31 -27.21 -163.81
CA LYS A 547 -96.57 -26.13 -164.77
C LYS A 547 -95.61 -26.17 -165.96
N ARG A 548 -94.32 -26.49 -165.74
CA ARG A 548 -93.36 -26.68 -166.85
C ARG A 548 -93.69 -27.91 -167.68
N GLU A 549 -94.19 -28.99 -167.09
CA GLU A 549 -94.66 -30.18 -167.81
C GLU A 549 -95.93 -29.87 -168.61
N ALA A 550 -96.91 -29.19 -168.02
CA ALA A 550 -98.08 -28.69 -168.76
C ALA A 550 -97.68 -27.79 -169.94
N ILE A 551 -96.65 -26.96 -169.78
CA ILE A 551 -96.07 -26.16 -170.87
C ILE A 551 -95.34 -27.05 -171.90
N ARG A 552 -94.58 -28.09 -171.49
CA ARG A 552 -93.93 -29.04 -172.41
C ARG A 552 -94.97 -29.80 -173.25
N GLN A 553 -96.04 -30.30 -172.63
CA GLN A 553 -97.20 -30.92 -173.28
C GLN A 553 -97.84 -29.96 -174.29
N LEU A 554 -98.11 -28.71 -173.88
CA LEU A 554 -98.70 -27.69 -174.74
C LEU A 554 -97.78 -27.34 -175.93
N CYS A 555 -96.48 -27.16 -175.70
CA CYS A 555 -95.47 -26.93 -176.73
C CYS A 555 -95.40 -28.09 -177.73
N PHE A 556 -95.49 -29.35 -177.28
CA PHE A 556 -95.54 -30.51 -178.17
C PHE A 556 -96.75 -30.46 -179.11
N SER A 557 -97.93 -30.09 -178.59
CA SER A 557 -99.13 -29.87 -179.41
C SER A 557 -98.97 -28.69 -180.39
N LEU A 558 -98.33 -27.61 -179.94
CA LEU A 558 -98.06 -26.42 -180.75
C LEU A 558 -97.08 -26.71 -181.89
N GLU A 559 -96.02 -27.47 -181.64
CA GLU A 559 -95.06 -27.92 -182.66
C GLU A 559 -95.73 -28.84 -183.69
N HIS A 560 -96.64 -29.71 -183.25
CA HIS A 560 -97.45 -30.55 -184.14
C HIS A 560 -98.29 -29.68 -185.10
N TYR A 561 -99.06 -28.72 -184.58
CA TYR A 561 -99.81 -27.76 -185.41
C TYR A 561 -98.90 -26.90 -186.30
N ARG A 562 -97.71 -26.50 -185.80
CA ARG A 562 -96.72 -25.70 -186.54
C ARG A 562 -96.12 -26.48 -187.72
N SER A 563 -95.87 -27.77 -187.56
CA SER A 563 -95.40 -28.64 -188.66
C SER A 563 -96.46 -28.81 -189.76
N GLY A 564 -97.74 -28.91 -189.38
CA GLY A 564 -98.88 -28.87 -190.30
C GLY A 564 -98.97 -27.53 -191.04
N TYR A 565 -98.87 -26.40 -190.32
CA TYR A 565 -98.92 -25.07 -190.91
C TYR A 565 -97.72 -24.78 -191.84
N ILE A 566 -96.51 -25.23 -191.51
CA ILE A 566 -95.32 -25.08 -192.39
C ILE A 566 -95.50 -25.90 -193.69
N SER A 567 -96.08 -27.09 -193.59
CA SER A 567 -96.44 -27.92 -194.76
C SER A 567 -97.46 -27.20 -195.65
N LEU A 568 -98.49 -26.58 -195.06
CA LEU A 568 -99.47 -25.76 -195.77
C LEU A 568 -98.85 -24.50 -196.40
N ARG A 569 -97.95 -23.81 -195.69
CA ARG A 569 -97.36 -22.54 -196.12
C ARG A 569 -96.35 -22.68 -197.27
N LYS A 570 -95.78 -23.88 -197.46
CA LYS A 570 -94.95 -24.21 -198.64
C LYS A 570 -95.74 -24.26 -199.96
N ALA A 571 -97.07 -24.29 -199.94
CA ALA A 571 -97.89 -24.54 -201.12
C ALA A 571 -98.42 -23.29 -201.86
N VAL A 572 -98.24 -22.06 -201.35
CA VAL A 572 -99.10 -20.92 -201.78
C VAL A 572 -98.39 -19.63 -202.23
N ILE A 573 -97.33 -19.11 -201.58
CA ILE A 573 -96.79 -17.76 -201.87
C ILE A 573 -95.24 -17.71 -201.78
N GLY A 574 -94.49 -17.02 -202.66
CA GLY A 574 -94.91 -16.39 -203.92
C GLY A 574 -94.84 -14.85 -204.06
N HIS A 575 -94.10 -14.08 -203.24
CA HIS A 575 -93.35 -12.85 -203.66
C HIS A 575 -92.70 -12.02 -202.49
N LYS A 576 -91.36 -11.94 -202.51
CA LYS A 576 -90.39 -10.86 -202.10
C LYS A 576 -90.52 -9.95 -200.85
N GLY A 577 -89.56 -10.12 -199.91
CA GLY A 577 -88.56 -9.08 -199.50
C GLY A 577 -88.70 -8.34 -198.15
N VAL A 578 -87.66 -7.76 -197.49
CA VAL A 578 -86.16 -7.79 -197.62
C VAL A 578 -85.50 -7.25 -196.29
N ALA A 579 -84.27 -7.72 -195.94
CA ALA A 579 -83.25 -7.12 -195.02
C ALA A 579 -83.43 -7.03 -193.46
N VAL A 580 -82.38 -6.86 -192.61
CA VAL A 580 -81.04 -7.54 -192.49
C VAL A 580 -80.23 -7.14 -191.19
N LEU A 581 -79.57 -8.12 -190.55
CA LEU A 581 -78.33 -8.14 -189.68
C LEU A 581 -78.06 -7.22 -188.44
N THR A 582 -77.39 -7.86 -187.43
CA THR A 582 -76.29 -7.37 -186.53
C THR A 582 -76.54 -6.24 -185.50
N SER A 583 -75.79 -6.12 -184.38
CA SER A 583 -74.95 -7.05 -183.58
C SER A 583 -74.44 -6.35 -182.32
N CYS A 584 -74.46 -7.02 -181.15
CA CYS A 584 -73.47 -6.93 -180.06
C CYS A 584 -73.76 -8.01 -179.00
#